data_AF-A0A1M4SYF8-F1
#
_entry.id   AF-A0A1M4SYF8-F1
#
_cell.length_a   1.000
_cell.length_b   1.000
_cell.length_c   1.000
_cell.angle_alpha   90.00
_cell.angle_beta   90.00
_cell.angle_gamma   90.00
#
_symmetry.space_group_name_H-M   'P 1'
#
loop_
_entity.id
_entity.type
_entity.pdbx_description
1 polymer ?
#
loop_
_entity_poly.entity_id
_entity_poly.type
_entity_poly.pdbx_seq_one_letter_code
_entity_poly.pdbx_strand_id
1 'polypeptide(L)'
;MRTETISYLKQNAATLDVQEPLVITQNGKPTYVVESYAAHERREQAIALLKLLSLGERSREAGMTMSAEEFMAKLKADHAAERGEPT
;
A
#
# COMPACT_ATOMS: atom_id res chain seq x y z
N MET A 1 -13.36 -11.51 -12.94
CA MET A 1 -12.10 -12.32 -12.98
C MET A 1 -12.24 -13.45 -13.99
N ARG A 2 -11.61 -13.26 -15.16
CA ARG A 2 -11.45 -14.32 -16.17
C ARG A 2 -10.40 -15.33 -15.71
N THR A 3 -10.54 -16.57 -16.17
CA THR A 3 -9.61 -17.66 -15.86
C THR A 3 -9.08 -18.26 -17.15
N GLU A 4 -7.77 -18.38 -17.25
CA GLU A 4 -7.08 -18.91 -18.43
C GLU A 4 -6.03 -19.95 -18.02
N THR A 5 -5.48 -20.67 -18.99
CA THR A 5 -4.42 -21.66 -18.74
C THR A 5 -3.03 -21.02 -18.78
N ILE A 6 -2.04 -21.70 -18.18
CA ILE A 6 -0.63 -21.32 -18.32
C ILE A 6 -0.16 -21.30 -19.78
N SER A 7 -0.75 -22.15 -20.64
CA SER A 7 -0.45 -22.18 -22.08
C SER A 7 -0.94 -20.92 -22.79
N TYR A 8 -2.14 -20.44 -22.45
CA TYR A 8 -2.68 -19.18 -22.97
C TYR A 8 -1.78 -17.99 -22.60
N LEU A 9 -1.37 -17.91 -21.32
CA LEU A 9 -0.46 -16.86 -20.87
C LEU A 9 0.85 -16.86 -21.66
N LYS A 10 1.47 -18.02 -21.87
CA LYS A 10 2.73 -18.14 -22.61
C LYS A 10 2.61 -17.66 -24.06
N GLN A 11 1.49 -17.94 -24.73
CA GLN A 11 1.27 -17.54 -26.12
C GLN A 11 0.91 -16.06 -26.27
N ASN A 12 0.25 -15.47 -25.28
CA ASN A 12 -0.38 -14.14 -25.41
C ASN A 12 0.24 -13.08 -24.47
N ALA A 13 1.39 -13.35 -23.86
CA ALA A 13 1.99 -12.48 -22.84
C ALA A 13 2.24 -11.04 -23.33
N ALA A 14 2.64 -10.86 -24.59
CA ALA A 14 2.96 -9.54 -25.14
C ALA A 14 1.73 -8.66 -25.39
N THR A 15 0.54 -9.25 -25.51
CA THR A 15 -0.71 -8.55 -25.87
C THR A 15 -1.84 -8.85 -24.89
N LEU A 16 -1.49 -9.26 -23.67
CA LEU A 16 -2.47 -9.67 -22.67
C LEU A 16 -3.30 -8.45 -22.25
N ASP A 17 -4.61 -8.52 -22.45
CA ASP A 17 -5.53 -7.50 -21.93
C ASP A 17 -5.93 -7.86 -20.49
N VAL A 18 -5.42 -7.06 -19.55
CA VAL A 18 -5.58 -7.24 -18.09
C VAL A 18 -6.33 -6.07 -17.45
N GLN A 19 -7.35 -5.53 -18.14
CA GLN A 19 -8.30 -4.57 -17.56
C GLN A 19 -8.90 -5.08 -16.24
N GLU A 20 -9.22 -6.37 -16.19
CA GLU A 20 -9.49 -7.11 -14.96
C GLU A 20 -8.37 -8.12 -14.69
N PRO A 21 -8.07 -8.43 -13.42
CA PRO A 21 -7.12 -9.48 -13.09
C PRO A 21 -7.52 -10.83 -13.69
N LEU A 22 -6.52 -11.51 -14.23
CA LEU A 22 -6.65 -12.81 -14.86
C LEU A 22 -6.12 -13.91 -13.97
N VAL A 23 -6.95 -14.90 -13.65
CA VAL A 23 -6.51 -16.09 -12.91
C VAL A 23 -5.89 -17.08 -13.89
N ILE A 24 -4.69 -17.55 -13.60
CA ILE A 24 -3.98 -18.52 -14.42
C ILE A 24 -3.99 -19.87 -13.73
N THR A 25 -4.38 -20.89 -14.49
CA THR A 25 -4.43 -22.27 -14.04
C THR A 25 -3.29 -23.11 -14.61
N GLN A 26 -2.80 -24.04 -13.81
CA GLN A 26 -1.89 -25.10 -14.21
C GLN A 26 -2.46 -26.44 -13.75
N ASN A 27 -2.57 -27.41 -14.67
CA ASN A 27 -3.22 -28.71 -14.41
C ASN A 27 -4.63 -28.56 -13.80
N GLY A 28 -5.41 -27.58 -14.27
CA GLY A 28 -6.76 -27.28 -13.79
C GLY A 28 -6.85 -26.56 -12.43
N LYS A 29 -5.72 -26.23 -11.79
CA LYS A 29 -5.68 -25.55 -10.49
C LYS A 29 -5.27 -24.09 -10.65
N PRO A 30 -5.98 -23.12 -10.04
CA PRO A 30 -5.51 -21.74 -9.96
C PRO A 30 -4.12 -21.66 -9.32
N THR A 31 -3.20 -20.93 -9.93
CA THR A 31 -1.79 -20.85 -9.47
C THR A 31 -1.26 -19.43 -9.46
N TYR A 32 -1.67 -18.59 -10.43
CA TYR A 32 -1.23 -17.20 -10.50
C TYR A 32 -2.40 -16.27 -10.74
N VAL A 33 -2.19 -14.99 -10.45
CA VAL A 33 -3.03 -13.88 -10.90
C VAL A 33 -2.13 -12.93 -11.68
N VAL A 34 -2.55 -12.57 -12.89
CA VAL A 34 -1.89 -11.55 -13.71
C VAL A 34 -2.76 -10.31 -13.70
N GLU A 35 -2.21 -9.18 -13.30
CA GLU A 35 -2.87 -7.88 -13.28
C GLU A 35 -1.93 -6.81 -13.86
N SER A 36 -2.48 -5.67 -14.26
CA SER A 36 -1.64 -4.53 -14.64
C SER A 36 -0.85 -4.02 -13.43
N TYR A 37 0.38 -3.57 -13.66
CA TYR A 37 1.22 -3.01 -12.61
C TYR A 37 0.56 -1.80 -11.92
N ALA A 38 -0.08 -0.92 -12.69
CA ALA A 38 -0.78 0.24 -12.13
C ALA A 38 -1.96 -0.15 -11.22
N ALA A 39 -2.69 -1.23 -11.52
CA ALA A 39 -3.73 -1.74 -10.64
C ALA A 39 -3.14 -2.33 -9.35
N HIS A 40 -2.04 -3.09 -9.47
CA HIS A 40 -1.29 -3.62 -8.34
C HIS A 40 -0.82 -2.48 -7.41
N GLU A 41 -0.15 -1.46 -7.93
CA GLU A 41 0.33 -0.34 -7.11
C GLU A 41 -0.81 0.39 -6.39
N ARG A 42 -1.93 0.66 -7.08
CA ARG A 42 -3.11 1.26 -6.44
C ARG A 42 -3.65 0.41 -5.30
N ARG A 43 -3.68 -0.91 -5.46
CA ARG A 43 -4.10 -1.86 -4.42
C ARG A 43 -3.14 -1.83 -3.22
N GLU A 44 -1.84 -1.85 -3.45
CA GLU A 44 -0.83 -1.76 -2.38
C GLU A 44 -0.92 -0.44 -1.61
N GLN A 45 -1.09 0.68 -2.31
CA GLN A 45 -1.29 2.00 -1.70
C GLN A 45 -2.56 2.07 -0.86
N ALA A 46 -3.66 1.49 -1.34
CA ALA A 46 -4.91 1.41 -0.57
C ALA A 46 -4.73 0.59 0.72
N ILE A 47 -4.04 -0.56 0.64
CA ILE A 47 -3.73 -1.38 1.82
C ILE A 47 -2.83 -0.60 2.80
N ALA A 48 -1.83 0.12 2.31
CA ALA A 48 -0.96 0.95 3.14
C ALA A 48 -1.75 2.04 3.86
N LEU A 49 -2.65 2.73 3.17
CA LEU A 49 -3.53 3.74 3.77
C LEU A 49 -4.42 3.12 4.86
N LEU A 50 -5.05 1.97 4.61
CA LEU A 50 -5.86 1.28 5.61
C LEU A 50 -5.05 0.90 6.85
N LYS A 51 -3.80 0.47 6.68
CA LYS A 51 -2.89 0.19 7.81
C LYS A 51 -2.57 1.46 8.61
N LEU A 52 -2.32 2.58 7.93
CA LEU A 52 -2.06 3.88 8.59
C LEU A 52 -3.28 4.35 9.39
N LEU A 53 -4.48 4.28 8.80
CA LEU A 53 -5.73 4.64 9.47
C LEU A 53 -5.94 3.77 10.71
N SER A 54 -5.80 2.45 10.57
CA SER A 54 -5.94 1.51 11.68
C SER A 54 -4.91 1.73 12.79
N LEU A 55 -3.67 2.13 12.44
CA LEU A 55 -2.67 2.53 13.42
C LEU A 55 -3.07 3.82 14.14
N GLY A 56 -3.53 4.83 13.40
CA GLY A 56 -3.99 6.11 13.96
C GLY A 56 -5.18 5.92 14.92
N GLU A 57 -6.14 5.06 14.57
CA GLU A 57 -7.26 4.71 15.44
C GLU A 57 -6.79 4.08 16.76
N ARG A 58 -5.89 3.08 16.70
CA ARG A 58 -5.32 2.47 17.91
C ARG A 58 -4.55 3.48 18.75
N SER A 59 -3.75 4.35 18.13
CA SER A 59 -3.01 5.39 18.86
C SER A 59 -3.96 6.36 19.55
N ARG A 60 -5.05 6.75 18.89
CA ARG A 60 -6.08 7.62 19.47
C ARG A 60 -6.77 6.96 20.66
N GLU A 61 -7.15 5.70 20.55
CA GLU A 61 -7.78 4.93 21.65
C GLU A 61 -6.85 4.74 22.84
N ALA A 62 -5.56 4.56 22.61
CA ALA A 62 -4.55 4.47 23.64
C ALA A 62 -4.16 5.83 24.27
N GLY A 63 -4.79 6.93 23.85
CA GLY A 63 -4.44 8.29 24.32
C GLY A 63 -3.08 8.79 23.84
N MET A 64 -2.48 8.15 22.83
CA MET A 64 -1.20 8.56 22.22
C MET A 64 -1.42 9.69 21.21
N THR A 65 -2.03 10.77 21.68
CA THR A 65 -2.33 11.98 20.91
C THR A 65 -1.69 13.18 21.56
N MET A 66 -1.41 14.22 20.77
CA MET A 66 -1.00 15.52 21.28
C MET A 66 -1.81 16.60 20.57
N SER A 67 -1.99 17.74 21.24
CA SER A 67 -2.57 18.94 20.66
C SER A 67 -1.67 19.52 19.57
N ALA A 68 -2.25 20.38 18.73
CA ALA A 68 -1.48 21.08 17.70
C ALA A 68 -0.42 21.99 18.32
N GLU A 69 -0.73 22.63 19.44
CA GLU A 69 0.18 23.49 20.19
C GLU A 69 1.39 22.70 20.72
N GLU A 70 1.15 21.55 21.36
CA GLU A 70 2.20 20.65 21.86
C GLU A 70 3.10 20.16 20.72
N PHE A 71 2.51 19.75 19.59
CA PHE A 71 3.26 19.32 18.41
C PHE A 71 4.17 20.44 17.86
N MET A 72 3.64 21.64 17.70
CA MET A 72 4.40 22.78 17.18
C MET A 72 5.52 23.23 18.13
N ALA A 73 5.28 23.17 19.44
CA ALA A 73 6.31 23.45 20.44
C ALA A 73 7.46 22.43 20.34
N LYS A 74 7.12 21.12 20.24
CA LYS A 74 8.10 20.06 20.07
C LYS A 74 8.91 20.22 18.79
N LEU A 75 8.25 20.48 17.65
CA LEU A 75 8.93 20.65 16.36
C LEU A 75 9.93 21.82 16.38
N LYS A 76 9.58 22.93 17.04
CA LYS A 76 10.49 24.07 17.21
C LYS A 76 11.69 23.72 18.08
N ALA A 77 11.47 22.99 19.17
CA ALA A 77 12.55 22.55 20.06
C ALA A 77 13.52 21.61 19.33
N ASP A 78 12.99 20.64 18.57
CA ASP A 78 13.80 19.71 17.77
C ASP A 78 14.67 20.47 16.75
N HIS A 79 14.09 21.44 16.02
CA HIS A 79 14.83 22.30 15.08
C HIS A 79 15.85 23.24 15.72
N ALA A 80 15.64 23.69 16.97
CA ALA A 80 16.60 24.51 17.69
C ALA A 80 17.79 23.66 18.16
N ALA A 81 17.52 22.46 18.67
CA ALA A 81 18.53 21.49 19.09
C ALA A 81 19.43 21.04 17.92
N GLU A 82 18.86 20.81 16.74
CA GLU A 82 19.61 20.48 15.52
C GLU A 82 20.51 21.63 15.04
N ARG A 83 20.15 22.89 15.35
CA ARG A 83 20.91 24.09 14.98
C ARG A 83 21.85 24.58 16.08
N GLY A 84 21.86 23.93 17.25
CA GLY A 84 22.71 24.31 18.39
C GLY A 84 22.30 25.63 19.07
N GLU A 85 21.06 26.07 18.91
CA GLU A 85 20.50 27.24 19.59
C GLU A 85 19.93 26.83 20.96
N PRO A 86 20.08 27.62 22.04
CA PRO A 86 19.55 27.25 23.35
C PRO A 86 18.01 27.26 23.34
N THR A 87 17.43 26.22 23.93
CA THR A 87 15.98 25.96 24.10
C THR A 87 15.26 26.97 24.97
#